data_AF-A0A2N1N8V4-F1
#
_entry.id   AF-A0A2N1N8V4-F1
#
_cell.length_a   1.000
_cell.length_b   1.000
_cell.length_c   1.000
_cell.angle_alpha   90.00
_cell.angle_beta   90.00
_cell.angle_gamma   90.00
#
_symmetry.space_group_name_H-M   'P 1'
#
loop_
_entity.id
_entity.type
_entity.pdbx_description
1 polymer ?
#
loop_
_entity_poly.entity_id
_entity_poly.type
_entity_poly.pdbx_seq_one_letter_code
_entity_poly.pdbx_strand_id
1 'polypeptide(L)'
;MLEKLKRTRPDLYMDELTCRSCINCMEDLVHLFMCKKRHLPMHQILQSYQNHLISKLQDARKLADIDPIPFISKLTSLSCWSFSSTNWSSYALVRGCLPKLFVDLLVDLSIPRNSVMKVVAAIYNNFVQKFSK
;
A
#
# COMPACT_ATOMS: atom_id res chain seq x y z
N MET A 1 21.49 -12.20 10.03
CA MET A 1 20.14 -12.71 9.69
C MET A 1 19.67 -12.18 8.33
N LEU A 2 19.70 -10.86 8.11
CA LEU A 2 19.33 -10.22 6.84
C LEU A 2 20.17 -10.70 5.63
N GLU A 3 21.49 -10.83 5.78
CA GLU A 3 22.38 -11.34 4.73
C GLU A 3 22.07 -12.78 4.28
N LYS A 4 21.55 -13.59 5.20
CA LYS A 4 21.11 -14.96 4.89
C LYS A 4 19.79 -14.95 4.11
N LEU A 5 18.90 -14.01 4.43
CA LEU A 5 17.62 -13.80 3.72
C LEU A 5 17.84 -13.24 2.30
N LYS A 6 18.76 -12.28 2.15
CA LYS A 6 19.19 -11.74 0.84
C LYS A 6 19.70 -12.82 -0.10
N ARG A 7 20.60 -13.69 0.37
CA ARG A 7 21.09 -14.84 -0.41
C ARG A 7 20.00 -15.83 -0.78
N THR A 8 18.97 -16.00 0.05
CA THR A 8 17.94 -17.02 -0.16
C THR A 8 16.85 -16.51 -1.12
N ARG A 9 16.56 -15.21 -1.12
CA ARG A 9 15.53 -14.56 -1.94
C ARG A 9 15.99 -13.19 -2.46
N PRO A 10 16.97 -13.14 -3.37
CA PRO A 10 17.50 -11.88 -3.91
C PRO A 10 16.44 -11.09 -4.69
N ASP A 11 15.39 -11.76 -5.18
CA ASP A 11 14.21 -11.16 -5.80
C ASP A 11 13.37 -10.31 -4.82
N LEU A 12 13.36 -10.68 -3.54
CA LEU A 12 12.64 -9.95 -2.48
C LEU A 12 13.52 -8.90 -1.79
N TYR A 13 14.83 -9.15 -1.75
CA TYR A 13 15.83 -8.32 -1.09
C TYR A 13 16.93 -7.97 -2.09
N MET A 14 16.62 -7.03 -3.00
CA MET A 14 17.63 -6.52 -3.94
C MET A 14 18.75 -5.79 -3.19
N ASP A 15 19.99 -6.16 -3.52
CA ASP A 15 21.17 -5.73 -2.77
C ASP A 15 21.48 -4.23 -2.94
N GLU A 16 21.17 -3.63 -4.09
CA GLU A 16 21.48 -2.24 -4.41
C GLU A 16 20.40 -1.62 -5.30
N LEU A 17 19.29 -1.19 -4.71
CA LEU A 17 18.43 -0.21 -5.37
C LEU A 17 19.08 1.15 -5.17
N THR A 18 19.56 1.80 -6.22
CA THR A 18 19.81 3.24 -6.15
C THR A 18 18.48 3.97 -6.27
N CYS A 19 18.29 4.99 -5.45
CA CYS A 19 17.08 5.79 -5.46
C CYS A 19 16.92 6.44 -6.83
N ARG A 20 15.87 6.08 -7.59
CA ARG A 20 15.69 6.56 -8.97
C ARG A 20 15.61 8.09 -9.11
N SER A 21 15.22 8.79 -8.04
CA SER A 21 15.15 10.27 -8.01
C SER A 21 16.46 10.93 -7.58
N CYS A 22 17.30 10.22 -6.82
CA CYS A 22 18.58 10.72 -6.36
C CYS A 22 19.74 10.24 -7.22
N ILE A 23 19.59 9.13 -7.96
CA ILE A 23 20.54 8.43 -8.86
C ILE A 23 21.79 7.89 -8.15
N ASN A 24 22.35 8.63 -7.22
CA ASN A 24 23.63 8.35 -6.55
C ASN A 24 23.51 8.10 -5.04
N CYS A 25 22.29 7.86 -4.53
CA CYS A 25 22.07 7.42 -3.15
C CYS A 25 21.47 6.01 -3.15
N MET A 26 21.96 5.16 -2.25
CA MET A 26 21.34 3.88 -1.94
C MET A 26 19.91 4.09 -1.42
N GLU A 27 18.96 3.38 -2.00
CA GLU A 27 17.56 3.33 -1.57
C GLU A 27 17.41 2.30 -0.47
N ASP A 28 17.90 2.65 0.72
CA ASP A 28 17.55 1.94 1.93
C ASP A 28 16.18 2.41 2.46
N LEU A 29 15.69 1.76 3.53
CA LEU A 29 14.43 2.12 4.17
C LEU A 29 14.39 3.61 4.56
N VAL A 30 15.48 4.10 5.15
CA VAL A 30 15.55 5.48 5.62
C VAL A 30 15.46 6.43 4.43
N HIS A 31 16.19 6.16 3.35
CA HIS A 31 16.18 6.97 2.14
C HIS A 31 14.83 6.91 1.43
N LEU A 32 14.17 5.75 1.35
CA LEU A 32 12.83 5.64 0.76
C LEU A 32 11.82 6.59 1.42
N PHE A 33 11.85 6.67 2.75
CA PHE A 33 10.94 7.53 3.52
C PHE A 33 11.42 8.97 3.66
N MET A 34 12.74 9.21 3.74
CA MET A 34 13.29 10.54 4.06
C MET A 34 13.85 11.28 2.83
N CYS A 35 13.90 10.64 1.67
CA CYS A 35 14.38 11.28 0.45
C CYS A 35 13.48 12.47 0.11
N LYS A 36 14.04 13.69 0.19
CA LYS A 36 13.30 14.93 -0.10
C LYS A 36 12.68 14.95 -1.49
N LYS A 37 13.31 14.28 -2.48
CA LYS A 37 12.80 14.19 -3.85
C LYS A 37 11.66 13.17 -4.02
N ARG A 38 11.52 12.18 -3.12
CA ARG A 38 10.52 11.11 -3.20
C ARG A 38 9.41 11.20 -2.16
N HIS A 39 9.68 11.79 -0.99
CA HIS A 39 8.75 11.84 0.12
C HIS A 39 7.40 12.44 -0.29
N LEU A 40 7.40 13.60 -0.96
CA LEU A 40 6.16 14.24 -1.41
C LEU A 40 5.43 13.41 -2.50
N PRO A 41 6.09 12.97 -3.60
CA PRO A 41 5.45 12.08 -4.57
C PRO A 41 4.87 10.80 -3.97
N MET A 42 5.60 10.14 -3.07
CA MET A 42 5.16 8.91 -2.40
C MET A 42 3.94 9.14 -1.51
N HIS A 43 3.96 10.22 -0.73
CA HIS A 43 2.83 10.62 0.07
C HIS A 43 1.59 10.91 -0.80
N GLN A 44 1.75 11.62 -1.93
CA GLN A 44 0.67 11.89 -2.87
C GLN A 44 0.11 10.62 -3.51
N ILE A 45 0.97 9.66 -3.87
CA ILE A 45 0.54 8.37 -4.40
C ILE A 45 -0.27 7.59 -3.34
N LEU A 46 0.21 7.54 -2.10
CA LEU A 46 -0.48 6.88 -0.99
C LEU A 46 -1.83 7.52 -0.71
N GLN A 47 -1.90 8.85 -0.67
CA GLN A 47 -3.14 9.59 -0.47
C GLN A 47 -4.13 9.37 -1.62
N SER A 48 -3.66 9.42 -2.87
CA SER A 48 -4.48 9.13 -4.05
C SER A 48 -5.07 7.72 -3.99
N TYR A 49 -4.29 6.76 -3.53
CA TYR A 49 -4.72 5.38 -3.37
C TYR A 49 -5.73 5.22 -2.24
N GLN A 50 -5.51 5.83 -1.07
CA GLN A 50 -6.49 5.84 0.02
C GLN A 50 -7.84 6.42 -0.42
N ASN A 51 -7.82 7.56 -1.12
CA ASN A 51 -9.02 8.20 -1.66
C ASN A 51 -9.74 7.31 -2.67
N HIS A 52 -8.99 6.60 -3.52
CA HIS A 52 -9.57 5.65 -4.47
C HIS A 52 -10.33 4.52 -3.75
N LEU A 53 -9.76 3.98 -2.66
CA LEU A 53 -10.41 2.94 -1.87
C LEU A 53 -11.68 3.45 -1.18
N ILE A 54 -11.63 4.65 -0.59
CA ILE A 54 -12.81 5.28 0.01
C ILE A 54 -13.92 5.45 -1.03
N SER A 55 -13.59 5.95 -2.22
CA SER A 55 -14.56 6.09 -3.32
C SER A 55 -15.16 4.75 -3.74
N LYS A 56 -14.36 3.68 -3.81
CA LYS A 56 -14.87 2.33 -4.13
C LYS A 56 -15.78 1.75 -3.05
N LEU A 57 -15.49 2.00 -1.77
CA LEU A 57 -16.37 1.63 -0.67
C LEU A 57 -17.71 2.39 -0.74
N GLN A 58 -17.66 3.69 -1.07
CA GLN A 58 -18.85 4.51 -1.27
C GLN A 58 -19.68 4.08 -2.49
N ASP A 59 -19.05 3.57 -3.55
CA ASP A 59 -19.77 3.02 -4.70
C ASP A 59 -20.41 1.67 -4.36
N ALA A 60 -19.74 0.81 -3.59
CA ALA A 60 -20.30 -0.46 -3.11
C ALA A 60 -21.56 -0.25 -2.26
N ARG A 61 -21.63 0.84 -1.48
CA ARG A 61 -22.84 1.26 -0.74
C ARG A 61 -24.08 1.35 -1.63
N LYS A 62 -23.96 1.93 -2.84
CA LYS A 62 -25.11 2.10 -3.76
C LYS A 62 -25.76 0.76 -4.14
N LEU A 63 -25.04 -0.34 -3.94
CA LEU A 63 -25.45 -1.69 -4.30
C LEU A 63 -25.87 -2.55 -3.11
N ALA A 64 -25.52 -2.19 -1.87
CA ALA A 64 -25.56 -3.14 -0.73
C ALA A 64 -26.39 -2.70 0.50
N ASP A 65 -26.95 -1.49 0.55
CA ASP A 65 -27.71 -0.97 1.72
C ASP A 65 -26.99 -1.13 3.09
N ILE A 66 -25.65 -1.10 3.07
CA ILE A 66 -24.78 -1.16 4.27
C ILE A 66 -24.24 0.24 4.55
N ASP A 67 -24.21 0.66 5.83
CA ASP A 67 -23.58 1.91 6.26
C ASP A 67 -22.05 1.84 6.07
N PRO A 68 -21.44 2.68 5.20
CA PRO A 68 -20.00 2.63 4.95
C PRO A 68 -19.17 3.36 6.03
N ILE A 69 -19.79 4.16 6.90
CA ILE A 69 -19.07 5.02 7.86
C ILE A 69 -18.12 4.21 8.76
N PRO A 70 -18.51 3.07 9.35
CA PRO A 70 -17.61 2.26 10.19
C PRO A 70 -16.42 1.70 9.39
N PHE A 71 -16.65 1.32 8.14
CA PHE A 71 -15.62 0.76 7.25
C PHE A 71 -14.64 1.84 6.80
N ILE A 72 -15.13 3.03 6.44
CA ILE A 72 -14.30 4.18 6.10
C ILE A 72 -13.47 4.60 7.32
N SER A 73 -14.06 4.65 8.51
CA SER A 73 -13.34 4.99 9.75
C SER A 73 -12.25 3.96 10.08
N LYS A 74 -12.56 2.66 9.98
CA LYS A 74 -11.59 1.57 10.15
C LYS A 74 -10.51 1.59 9.07
N LEU A 75 -10.85 2.00 7.84
CA LEU A 75 -9.91 2.16 6.74
C LEU A 75 -8.95 3.32 7.00
N THR A 76 -9.47 4.52 7.31
CA THR A 76 -8.66 5.72 7.47
C THR A 76 -7.79 5.69 8.72
N SER A 77 -8.18 4.94 9.75
CA SER A 77 -7.38 4.72 10.96
C SER A 77 -6.22 3.73 10.78
N LEU A 78 -6.09 3.04 9.64
CA LEU A 78 -4.98 2.10 9.44
C LEU A 78 -3.63 2.83 9.47
N SER A 79 -2.70 2.30 10.27
CA SER A 79 -1.38 2.88 10.41
C SER A 79 -0.59 2.90 9.10
N CYS A 80 -0.87 2.01 8.14
CA CYS A 80 -0.16 1.95 6.86
C CYS A 80 -0.22 3.25 6.03
N TRP A 81 -1.17 4.16 6.33
CA TRP A 81 -1.28 5.46 5.66
C TRP A 81 -0.23 6.48 6.10
N SER A 82 0.34 6.33 7.30
CA SER A 82 1.37 7.24 7.80
C SER A 82 2.72 6.88 7.19
N PHE A 83 3.15 7.64 6.17
CA PHE A 83 4.42 7.43 5.48
C PHE A 83 5.60 7.86 6.38
N SER A 84 6.20 6.88 7.07
CA SER A 84 7.29 7.11 8.04
C SER A 84 8.27 5.95 8.06
N SER A 85 9.56 6.25 8.27
CA SER A 85 10.64 5.26 8.40
C SER A 85 10.49 4.32 9.60
N THR A 86 9.75 4.74 10.64
CA THR A 86 9.48 3.92 11.83
C THR A 86 8.22 3.07 11.70
N ASN A 87 7.46 3.24 10.61
CA ASN A 87 6.17 2.60 10.42
C ASN A 87 6.28 1.43 9.44
N TRP A 88 6.50 0.23 9.97
CA TRP A 88 6.61 -1.00 9.19
C TRP A 88 5.39 -1.29 8.31
N SER A 89 4.18 -0.94 8.77
CA SER A 89 2.95 -1.12 7.98
C SER A 89 2.95 -0.26 6.71
N SER A 90 3.51 0.95 6.78
CA SER A 90 3.65 1.82 5.60
C SER A 90 4.68 1.26 4.61
N TYR A 91 5.78 0.67 5.13
CA TYR A 91 6.79 0.03 4.30
C TYR A 91 6.23 -1.19 3.57
N ALA A 92 5.53 -2.07 4.30
CA ALA A 92 4.87 -3.23 3.72
C ALA A 92 3.93 -2.79 2.58
N LEU A 93 3.10 -1.76 2.82
CA LEU A 93 2.21 -1.22 1.81
C LEU A 93 3.00 -0.68 0.60
N VAL A 94 4.03 0.13 0.80
CA VAL A 94 4.90 0.69 -0.25
C VAL A 94 5.53 -0.41 -1.13
N ARG A 95 5.82 -1.57 -0.55
CA ARG A 95 6.38 -2.74 -1.24
C ARG A 95 5.31 -3.64 -1.88
N GLY A 96 4.05 -3.20 -1.91
CA GLY A 96 2.94 -3.93 -2.51
C GLY A 96 2.34 -5.02 -1.61
N CYS A 97 2.75 -5.12 -0.35
CA CYS A 97 2.10 -6.01 0.61
C CYS A 97 0.81 -5.35 1.10
N LEU A 98 -0.33 -5.86 0.65
CA LEU A 98 -1.63 -5.37 1.11
C LEU A 98 -1.87 -5.83 2.56
N PRO A 99 -2.12 -4.92 3.53
CA PRO A 99 -2.52 -5.31 4.88
C PRO A 99 -3.72 -6.24 4.88
N LYS A 100 -3.64 -7.34 5.65
CA LYS A 100 -4.75 -8.29 5.85
C LYS A 100 -6.07 -7.59 6.22
N LEU A 101 -5.96 -6.52 7.00
CA LEU A 101 -7.08 -5.65 7.39
C LEU A 101 -7.92 -5.15 6.21
N PHE A 102 -7.33 -4.91 5.02
CA PHE A 102 -8.11 -4.55 3.83
C PHE A 102 -8.99 -5.70 3.35
N VAL A 103 -8.49 -6.93 3.39
CA VAL A 103 -9.25 -8.12 2.99
C VAL A 103 -10.37 -8.36 4.00
N ASP A 104 -10.08 -8.25 5.29
CA ASP A 104 -11.06 -8.40 6.37
C ASP A 104 -12.19 -7.34 6.24
N LEU A 105 -11.82 -6.07 5.99
CA LEU A 105 -12.77 -4.98 5.70
C LEU A 105 -13.69 -5.28 4.50
N LEU A 106 -13.17 -5.89 3.44
CA LEU A 106 -13.94 -6.24 2.25
C LEU A 106 -14.83 -7.47 2.45
N VAL A 107 -14.42 -8.41 3.31
CA VAL A 107 -15.24 -9.57 3.70
C VAL A 107 -16.40 -9.15 4.59
N ASP A 108 -16.16 -8.26 5.55
CA ASP A 108 -17.17 -7.72 6.47
C ASP A 108 -18.31 -6.96 5.74
N LEU A 109 -18.07 -6.50 4.51
CA LEU A 109 -19.07 -5.84 3.65
C LEU A 109 -20.05 -6.81 2.96
N SER A 110 -20.04 -8.09 3.33
CA SER A 110 -20.89 -9.14 2.73
C SER A 110 -20.71 -9.30 1.20
N ILE A 111 -19.62 -8.78 0.62
CA ILE A 111 -19.34 -8.95 -0.80
C ILE A 111 -18.69 -10.32 -1.03
N PRO A 112 -19.11 -11.07 -2.08
CA PRO A 112 -18.57 -12.41 -2.35
C PRO A 112 -17.03 -12.39 -2.45
N ARG A 113 -16.38 -13.39 -1.85
CA ARG A 113 -14.91 -13.52 -1.83
C ARG A 113 -14.27 -13.38 -3.22
N ASN A 114 -14.90 -13.90 -4.27
CA ASN A 114 -14.42 -13.75 -5.65
C ASN A 114 -14.43 -12.29 -6.14
N SER A 115 -15.42 -11.51 -5.74
CA SER A 115 -15.48 -10.08 -6.03
C SER A 115 -14.46 -9.30 -5.20
N VAL A 116 -14.24 -9.68 -3.93
CA VAL A 116 -13.15 -9.14 -3.08
C VAL A 116 -11.79 -9.34 -3.76
N MET A 117 -11.50 -10.55 -4.25
CA MET A 117 -10.22 -10.85 -4.91
C MET A 117 -10.01 -10.04 -6.20
N LYS A 118 -11.07 -9.80 -6.99
CA LYS A 118 -10.99 -8.93 -8.18
C LYS A 118 -10.70 -7.48 -7.81
N VAL A 119 -11.34 -6.98 -6.77
CA VAL A 119 -11.10 -5.62 -6.24
C VAL A 119 -9.67 -5.51 -5.73
N VAL A 120 -9.22 -6.45 -4.90
CA VAL A 120 -7.84 -6.53 -4.40
C VAL A 120 -6.81 -6.59 -5.53
N ALA A 121 -7.05 -7.40 -6.57
CA ALA A 121 -6.15 -7.50 -7.72
C ALA A 121 -6.10 -6.20 -8.53
N ALA A 122 -7.24 -5.55 -8.77
CA ALA A 122 -7.28 -4.26 -9.48
C ALA A 122 -6.56 -3.15 -8.69
N ILE A 123 -6.77 -3.14 -7.37
CA ILE A 123 -6.11 -2.27 -6.41
C ILE A 123 -4.59 -2.49 -6.45
N TYR A 124 -4.14 -3.74 -6.33
CA TYR A 124 -2.72 -4.12 -6.41
C TYR A 124 -2.10 -3.71 -7.75
N ASN A 125 -2.79 -3.95 -8.87
CA ASN A 125 -2.29 -3.55 -10.19
C ASN A 125 -2.16 -2.02 -10.33
N ASN A 126 -3.10 -1.24 -9.79
CA ASN A 126 -3.00 0.22 -9.75
C ASN A 126 -1.80 0.68 -8.91
N PHE A 127 -1.60 0.02 -7.77
CA PHE A 127 -0.48 0.27 -6.87
C PHE A 127 0.87 0.03 -7.57
N VAL A 128 1.05 -1.16 -8.15
CA VAL A 128 2.26 -1.53 -8.88
C VAL A 128 2.52 -0.54 -10.02
N GLN A 129 1.51 -0.13 -10.78
CA GLN A 129 1.68 0.85 -11.85
C GLN A 129 2.15 2.22 -11.35
N LYS A 130 1.63 2.69 -10.20
CA LYS A 130 1.98 4.00 -9.64
C LYS A 130 3.37 4.03 -8.99
N PHE A 131 3.82 2.91 -8.41
CA PHE A 131 5.15 2.81 -7.77
C PHE A 131 6.26 2.32 -8.71
N SER A 132 5.91 1.73 -9.85
CA SER A 132 6.88 1.27 -10.86
C SER A 132 7.31 2.37 -11.84
N LYS A 133 6.51 3.43 -12.00
CA LYS A 133 6.92 4.68 -12.67
C LYS A 133 7.91 5.46 -11.83
#